data_AF-A0A9Q3E0L7-F1
#
_entry.id   AF-A0A9Q3E0L7-F1
#
_cell.length_a   1.000
_cell.length_b   1.000
_cell.length_c   1.000
_cell.angle_alpha   90.00
_cell.angle_beta   90.00
_cell.angle_gamma   90.00
#
_symmetry.space_group_name_H-M   'P 1'
#
loop_
_entity.id
_entity.type
_entity.pdbx_description
1 polymer ?
#
loop_
_entity_poly.entity_id
_entity_poly.type
_entity_poly.pdbx_seq_one_letter_code
_entity_poly.pdbx_strand_id
1 'polypeptide(L)'
;MEKAYDEGRFHLLDGILYHRTKHTFLMSLTDRTLINTILHECHDSVAAGHLSEDRTLERVKTFSWWPNWKKDVAEYCQTCDRCQNANRATGKKFVMMIQIQ
;
A
#
# COMPACT_ATOMS: atom_id res chain seq x y z
N MET A 1 17.96 -4.38 13.24
CA MET A 1 17.63 -4.50 11.80
C MET A 1 18.34 -3.35 11.12
N GLU A 2 19.25 -3.64 10.18
CA GLU A 2 19.84 -2.60 9.31
C GLU A 2 18.71 -1.79 8.69
N LYS A 3 18.88 -0.46 8.65
CA LYS A 3 17.87 0.39 8.06
C LYS A 3 18.01 0.22 6.55
N ALA A 4 16.89 0.11 5.84
CA ALA A 4 16.90 -0.20 4.41
C ALA A 4 17.72 0.79 3.54
N TYR A 5 18.04 1.98 4.06
CA TYR A 5 18.92 2.93 3.39
C TYR A 5 20.43 2.64 3.55
N ASP A 6 20.83 1.84 4.53
CA ASP A 6 22.22 1.43 4.79
C ASP A 6 22.74 0.45 3.72
N GLU A 7 21.82 -0.15 2.95
CA GLU A 7 22.14 -1.10 1.87
C GLU A 7 22.82 -0.44 0.66
N GLY A 8 22.86 0.90 0.60
CA GLY A 8 23.56 1.66 -0.45
C GLY A 8 22.97 1.52 -1.85
N ARG A 9 21.74 1.00 -1.99
CA ARG A 9 21.14 0.68 -3.29
C ARG A 9 20.36 1.85 -3.90
N PHE A 10 21.00 3.01 -4.02
CA PHE A 10 20.37 4.20 -4.59
C PHE A 10 21.12 4.73 -5.80
N HIS A 11 20.37 5.30 -6.74
CA HIS A 11 20.89 5.97 -7.92
C HIS A 11 20.20 7.34 -8.04
N LEU A 12 21.00 8.39 -8.20
CA LEU A 12 20.50 9.74 -8.48
C LEU A 12 20.52 9.95 -10.00
N LEU A 13 19.36 10.23 -10.59
CA LEU A 13 19.21 10.51 -12.02
C LEU A 13 18.28 11.71 -12.18
N ASP A 14 18.74 12.75 -12.88
CA ASP A 14 17.98 13.98 -13.15
C ASP A 14 17.39 14.63 -11.88
N GLY A 15 18.12 14.56 -10.76
CA GLY A 15 17.69 15.08 -9.47
C GLY A 15 16.67 14.21 -8.73
N ILE A 16 16.32 13.04 -9.27
CA ILE A 16 15.40 12.08 -8.68
C ILE A 16 16.19 10.89 -8.12
N LEU A 17 15.90 10.54 -6.86
CA LEU A 17 16.52 9.40 -6.21
C LEU A 17 15.72 8.13 -6.50
N TYR A 18 16.38 7.09 -6.97
CA TYR A 18 15.78 5.78 -7.24
C TYR A 18 16.37 4.72 -6.32
N HIS A 19 15.49 3.92 -5.71
CA HIS A 19 15.86 2.75 -4.94
C HIS A 19 15.87 1.53 -5.85
N ARG A 20 17.02 0.86 -5.91
CA ARG A 20 17.24 -0.32 -6.74
C ARG A 20 17.10 -1.59 -5.91
N THR A 21 16.27 -2.51 -6.36
CA THR A 21 16.28 -3.90 -5.87
C THR A 21 16.90 -4.82 -6.92
N LYS A 22 16.88 -6.14 -6.69
CA LYS A 22 17.35 -7.12 -7.68
C LYS A 22 16.60 -7.03 -9.01
N HIS A 23 15.33 -6.62 -9.00
CA HIS A 23 14.44 -6.68 -10.18
C HIS A 23 13.69 -5.37 -10.46
N THR A 24 13.78 -4.38 -9.58
CA THR A 24 13.03 -3.12 -9.73
C THR A 24 13.92 -1.91 -9.51
N PHE A 25 13.51 -0.80 -10.12
CA PHE A 25 14.13 0.50 -9.98
C PHE A 25 13.02 1.51 -9.73
N LEU A 26 12.78 1.82 -8.45
CA LEU A 26 11.59 2.53 -7.99
C LEU A 26 11.97 3.93 -7.53
N MET A 27 11.11 4.91 -7.79
CA MET A 27 11.31 6.26 -7.28
C MET A 27 11.30 6.25 -5.75
N SER A 28 12.31 6.87 -5.14
CA SER A 28 12.37 7.05 -3.69
C SER A 28 11.63 8.31 -3.31
N LEU A 29 10.61 8.18 -2.46
CA LEU A 29 9.82 9.30 -1.99
C LEU A 29 10.24 9.70 -0.57
N THR A 30 10.29 11.00 -0.34
CA THR A 30 10.55 11.61 0.98
C THR A 30 9.49 12.62 1.36
N ASP A 31 8.86 13.27 0.38
CA ASP A 31 7.74 14.20 0.61
C ASP A 31 6.47 13.44 0.98
N ARG A 32 5.86 13.83 2.10
CA ARG A 32 4.64 13.19 2.60
C ARG A 32 3.45 13.45 1.69
N THR A 33 3.42 14.58 1.00
CA THR A 33 2.33 14.91 0.07
C THR A 33 2.29 13.91 -1.07
N LEU A 34 3.44 13.68 -1.72
CA LEU A 34 3.58 12.66 -2.76
C LEU A 34 3.30 11.24 -2.26
N ILE A 35 3.76 10.89 -1.06
CA ILE A 35 3.46 9.58 -0.44
C ILE A 35 1.94 9.41 -0.31
N ASN A 36 1.24 10.41 0.23
CA ASN A 36 -0.21 10.36 0.38
C ASN A 36 -0.92 10.29 -0.98
N THR A 37 -0.42 10.96 -2.01
CA THR A 37 -0.94 10.83 -3.38
C THR A 37 -0.82 9.40 -3.88
N ILE A 38 0.34 8.75 -3.71
CA ILE A 38 0.52 7.35 -4.12
C ILE A 38 -0.41 6.41 -3.35
N LEU A 39 -0.57 6.62 -2.03
CA LEU A 39 -1.48 5.82 -1.21
C LEU A 39 -2.93 5.96 -1.69
N HIS A 40 -3.39 7.19 -1.94
CA HIS A 40 -4.71 7.47 -2.50
C HIS A 40 -4.91 6.81 -3.87
N GLU A 41 -3.94 6.94 -4.78
CA GLU A 41 -4.06 6.35 -6.12
C GLU A 41 -4.09 4.82 -6.08
N CYS A 42 -3.39 4.21 -5.12
CA CYS A 42 -3.33 2.76 -4.99
C CYS A 42 -4.54 2.17 -4.24
N HIS A 43 -5.23 2.94 -3.40
CA HIS A 43 -6.32 2.45 -2.57
C HIS A 43 -7.68 3.11 -2.90
N ASP A 44 -7.78 4.44 -2.83
CA ASP A 44 -9.04 5.19 -2.91
C ASP A 44 -9.52 5.49 -4.32
N SER A 45 -8.59 5.57 -5.29
CA SER A 45 -8.94 5.95 -6.66
C SER A 45 -10.06 5.05 -7.20
N VAL A 46 -10.91 5.60 -8.07
CA VAL A 46 -12.01 4.85 -8.68
C VAL A 46 -11.48 3.59 -9.39
N ALA A 47 -10.28 3.68 -9.96
CA ALA A 47 -9.60 2.56 -10.61
C ALA A 47 -8.97 1.54 -9.63
N ALA A 48 -8.71 1.91 -8.38
CA ALA A 48 -8.29 0.98 -7.33
C ALA A 48 -9.50 0.31 -6.66
N GLY A 49 -10.53 1.08 -6.33
CA GLY A 49 -11.76 0.53 -5.78
C GLY A 49 -11.60 -0.02 -4.36
N HIS A 50 -10.83 0.65 -3.50
CA HIS A 50 -10.66 0.29 -2.09
C HIS A 50 -10.08 -1.11 -1.90
N LEU A 51 -9.00 -1.40 -2.63
CA LEU A 51 -8.32 -2.71 -2.59
C LEU A 51 -7.93 -3.12 -1.17
N SER A 52 -7.85 -4.44 -0.94
CA SER A 52 -7.30 -4.97 0.30
C SER A 52 -5.86 -4.48 0.54
N GLU A 53 -5.40 -4.54 1.78
CA GLU A 53 -4.03 -4.16 2.16
C GLU A 53 -2.97 -4.87 1.29
N ASP A 54 -3.07 -6.20 1.13
CA ASP A 54 -2.15 -6.99 0.30
C ASP A 54 -2.10 -6.51 -1.16
N ARG A 55 -3.26 -6.18 -1.73
CA ARG A 55 -3.35 -5.71 -3.12
C ARG A 55 -2.82 -4.28 -3.26
N THR A 56 -3.04 -3.46 -2.24
CA THR A 56 -2.50 -2.09 -2.16
C THR A 56 -0.98 -2.13 -2.04
N LEU A 57 -0.42 -3.04 -1.23
CA LEU A 57 1.03 -3.25 -1.11
C LEU A 57 1.68 -3.63 -2.44
N GLU A 58 1.08 -4.58 -3.16
CA GLU A 58 1.60 -4.98 -4.48
C GLU A 58 1.57 -3.83 -5.48
N ARG A 59 0.53 -2.98 -5.43
CA ARG A 59 0.42 -1.81 -6.30
C ARG A 59 1.42 -0.72 -5.95
N VAL A 60 1.58 -0.38 -4.67
CA VAL A 60 2.57 0.62 -4.24
C VAL A 60 3.99 0.22 -4.66
N LYS A 61 4.32 -1.07 -4.53
CA LYS A 61 5.62 -1.65 -4.89
C LYS A 61 5.96 -1.53 -6.38
N THR A 62 5.00 -1.27 -7.27
CA THR A 62 5.30 -1.03 -8.69
C THR A 62 5.69 0.42 -8.99
N PHE A 63 5.37 1.37 -8.12
CA PHE A 63 5.57 2.80 -8.38
C PHE A 63 6.74 3.40 -7.62
N SER A 64 6.79 3.15 -6.31
CA SER A 64 7.71 3.89 -5.44
C SER A 64 8.12 3.11 -4.20
N TRP A 65 9.15 3.63 -3.55
CA TRP A 65 9.69 3.11 -2.30
C TRP A 65 9.94 4.28 -1.34
N TRP A 66 9.73 4.06 -0.05
CA TRP A 66 10.17 4.97 1.01
C TRP A 66 10.41 4.19 2.31
N PRO A 67 11.13 4.75 3.29
CA PRO A 67 11.28 4.12 4.59
C PRO A 67 9.91 3.85 5.23
N ASN A 68 9.71 2.62 5.71
CA ASN A 68 8.46 2.17 6.34
C ASN A 68 7.22 2.13 5.42
N TRP A 69 7.38 2.14 4.09
CA TRP A 69 6.26 2.15 3.15
C TRP A 69 5.19 1.08 3.39
N LYS A 70 5.58 -0.12 3.82
CA LYS A 70 4.63 -1.19 4.15
C LYS A 70 3.75 -0.84 5.35
N LYS A 71 4.35 -0.24 6.39
CA LYS A 71 3.62 0.20 7.58
C LYS A 71 2.64 1.32 7.21
N ASP A 72 3.09 2.28 6.41
CA ASP A 72 2.25 3.38 5.97
C ASP A 72 1.05 2.89 5.14
N VAL A 73 1.25 1.90 4.25
CA VAL A 73 0.15 1.27 3.51
C VAL A 73 -0.84 0.59 4.46
N ALA A 74 -0.36 -0.19 5.42
CA ALA A 74 -1.21 -0.88 6.38
C ALA A 74 -2.04 0.11 7.21
N GLU A 75 -1.41 1.15 7.75
CA GLU A 75 -2.08 2.20 8.53
C GLU A 75 -3.11 2.95 7.69
N TYR A 76 -2.78 3.27 6.43
CA TYR A 76 -3.68 3.93 5.51
C TYR A 76 -4.93 3.09 5.22
N CYS A 77 -4.77 1.80 4.89
CA CYS A 77 -5.91 0.90 4.67
C CYS A 77 -6.74 0.67 5.95
N GLN A 78 -6.09 0.57 7.12
CA GLN A 78 -6.79 0.37 8.39
C GLN A 78 -7.62 1.58 8.82
N THR A 79 -7.19 2.79 8.45
CA THR A 79 -7.89 4.04 8.75
C THR A 79 -8.92 4.45 7.68
N CYS A 80 -9.09 3.65 6.62
CA CYS A 80 -10.06 3.94 5.56
C CYS A 80 -11.51 3.74 6.04
N ASP A 81 -12.24 4.83 6.27
CA ASP A 81 -13.63 4.81 6.74
C ASP A 81 -14.56 3.97 5.86
N ARG A 82 -14.39 4.03 4.53
CA ARG A 82 -15.21 3.26 3.58
C ARG A 82 -15.04 1.76 3.78
N CYS A 83 -13.79 1.30 3.87
CA CYS A 83 -13.44 -0.09 4.15
C CYS A 83 -13.95 -0.53 5.53
N GLN A 84 -13.74 0.28 6.56
CA GLN A 84 -14.18 -0.04 7.92
C GLN A 84 -15.70 -0.15 8.03
N ASN A 85 -16.45 0.73 7.38
CA ASN A 85 -17.91 0.69 7.37
C ASN A 85 -18.46 -0.49 6.57
N ALA A 86 -17.87 -0.81 5.41
CA ALA A 86 -18.25 -1.97 4.60
C ALA A 86 -18.03 -3.29 5.37
N ASN A 87 -16.90 -3.42 6.07
CA ASN A 87 -16.58 -4.61 6.86
C ASN A 87 -17.53 -4.78 8.06
N ARG A 88 -17.94 -3.68 8.71
CA ARG A 88 -18.94 -3.70 9.80
C ARG A 88 -20.31 -4.17 9.31
N ALA A 89 -20.75 -3.70 8.13
CA ALA A 89 -22.00 -4.15 7.51
C ALA A 89 -21.97 -5.65 7.14
N THR A 90 -20.77 -6.19 6.88
CA THR A 90 -20.56 -7.60 6.50
C THR A 90 -20.16 -8.46 7.71
N GLY A 91 -20.31 -7.97 8.94
CA GLY A 91 -20.02 -8.71 10.17
C GLY A 91 -20.58 -10.13 10.08
N LYS A 92 -19.67 -11.12 10.02
CA LYS A 92 -19.91 -12.54 9.76
C LYS A 92 -21.31 -12.99 10.21
N LYS A 93 -22.30 -12.97 9.31
CA LYS A 93 -23.45 -13.85 9.46
C LYS A 93 -22.88 -15.26 9.34
N PHE A 94 -22.82 -15.96 10.47
CA PHE A 94 -22.63 -17.40 10.51
C PHE A 94 -23.40 -17.99 9.33
N VAL A 95 -22.69 -18.68 8.44
CA VAL A 95 -23.25 -19.34 7.27
C VAL A 95 -24.53 -20.05 7.70
N MET A 96 -25.69 -19.61 7.21
CA MET A 96 -26.92 -20.36 7.35
C MET A 96 -26.70 -21.70 6.63
N MET A 97 -26.31 -22.73 7.39
CA MET A 97 -26.46 -24.11 6.97
C MET A 97 -27.94 -24.33 6.73
N ILE A 98 -28.36 -24.40 5.47
CA ILE A 98 -29.65 -24.97 5.11
C ILE A 98 -29.55 -26.45 5.44
N GLN A 99 -30.09 -26.87 6.59
CA GLN A 99 -30.40 -28.28 6.80
C GLN A 99 -31.60 -28.60 5.90
N ILE A 100 -31.31 -29.29 4.80
CA ILE A 100 -32.33 -29.96 4.00
C ILE A 100 -32.80 -31.14 4.86
N GLN A 101 -34.09 -31.13 5.23
CA GLN A 101 -34.79 -32.29 5.80
C GLN A 101 -35.04 -33.35 4.72
#